data_AF-H2ZTB2-F1
#
_entry.id   AF-H2ZTB2-F1
#
_cell.length_a   1.000
_cell.length_b   1.000
_cell.length_c   1.000
_cell.angle_alpha   90.00
_cell.angle_beta   90.00
_cell.angle_gamma   90.00
#
_symmetry.space_group_name_H-M   'P 1'
#
loop_
_entity.id
_entity.type
_entity.pdbx_description
1 polymer ?
#
loop_
_entity_poly.entity_id
_entity_poly.type
_entity_poly.pdbx_seq_one_letter_code
_entity_poly.pdbx_strand_id
1 'polypeptide(L)'
;LSPIPLRRWLRNSVLRAQRPAALLSLLFSVCQAFNLDVDSPFVYDGPAGSYFGFAVDFFVPDTKTVGLLVGAPKANSSQPEIVEGGVVYKCNWGKNQACQPITFDTQGDRVWKDDPIEFKSHQWFGASVRSKNDMILACAPMYQWRTLVKPEREPVGTCYLQNRGRTVEYAPCRT
;
A
#
# COMPACT_ATOMS: atom_id res chain seq x y z
N LEU A 1 37.28 -22.90 -73.14
CA LEU A 1 35.94 -22.83 -72.52
C LEU A 1 36.08 -23.02 -71.01
N SER A 2 35.39 -22.16 -70.26
CA SER A 2 35.29 -21.97 -68.79
C SER A 2 34.97 -23.25 -67.97
N PRO A 3 34.90 -23.25 -66.61
CA PRO A 3 34.86 -22.11 -65.68
C PRO A 3 35.63 -22.23 -64.33
N ILE A 4 35.70 -21.08 -63.66
CA ILE A 4 36.17 -20.77 -62.31
C ILE A 4 35.18 -21.31 -61.25
N PRO A 5 35.59 -21.87 -60.08
CA PRO A 5 34.67 -22.12 -58.99
C PRO A 5 34.56 -20.91 -58.04
N LEU A 6 33.40 -20.24 -58.11
CA LEU A 6 32.89 -19.34 -57.08
C LEU A 6 32.63 -20.12 -55.77
N ARG A 7 33.56 -20.10 -54.82
CA ARG A 7 33.27 -20.45 -53.40
C ARG A 7 33.99 -19.51 -52.43
N ARG A 8 33.68 -18.22 -52.51
CA ARG A 8 34.16 -17.23 -51.52
C ARG A 8 33.14 -16.15 -51.15
N TRP A 9 31.85 -16.49 -51.12
CA TRP A 9 30.78 -15.50 -50.90
C TRP A 9 29.66 -15.90 -49.93
N LEU A 10 29.89 -16.88 -49.04
CA LEU A 10 28.90 -17.27 -48.01
C LEU A 10 29.49 -17.36 -46.59
N ARG A 11 30.50 -16.54 -46.25
CA ARG A 11 30.97 -16.40 -44.85
C ARG A 11 30.72 -15.03 -44.23
N ASN A 12 30.22 -14.04 -44.97
CA ASN A 12 30.14 -12.66 -44.48
C ASN A 12 28.71 -12.12 -44.23
N SER A 13 27.67 -12.89 -44.54
CA SER A 13 26.29 -12.38 -44.47
C SER A 13 25.60 -12.58 -43.12
N VAL A 14 26.09 -13.49 -42.26
CA VAL A 14 25.48 -13.78 -40.95
C VAL A 14 25.99 -12.83 -39.85
N LEU A 15 27.17 -12.23 -40.03
CA LEU A 15 27.80 -11.34 -39.05
C LEU A 15 27.28 -9.89 -39.07
N ARG A 16 26.46 -9.51 -40.05
CA ARG A 16 26.00 -8.12 -40.22
C ARG A 16 24.67 -7.81 -39.54
N ALA A 17 23.81 -8.80 -39.33
CA ALA A 17 22.50 -8.64 -38.69
C ALA A 17 22.54 -8.72 -37.14
N GLN A 18 23.63 -9.20 -36.56
CA GLN A 18 23.78 -9.34 -35.11
C GLN A 18 24.24 -8.06 -34.39
N ARG A 19 24.78 -7.08 -35.13
CA ARG A 19 25.37 -5.86 -34.57
C ARG A 19 24.35 -4.80 -34.09
N PRO A 20 23.21 -4.53 -34.78
CA PRO A 20 22.26 -3.54 -34.28
C PRO A 20 21.44 -4.05 -33.09
N ALA A 21 21.16 -5.36 -33.00
CA ALA A 21 20.43 -5.96 -31.89
C ALA A 21 21.23 -5.96 -30.58
N ALA A 22 22.55 -6.21 -30.66
CA ALA A 22 23.47 -6.14 -29.52
C ALA A 22 23.65 -4.72 -28.97
N LEU A 23 23.65 -3.71 -29.86
CA LEU A 23 23.75 -2.30 -29.47
C LEU A 23 22.46 -1.81 -28.79
N LEU A 24 21.30 -2.25 -29.30
CA LEU A 24 19.99 -1.92 -28.73
C LEU A 24 19.80 -2.57 -27.35
N SER A 25 20.23 -3.82 -27.16
CA SER A 25 20.19 -4.50 -25.86
C SER A 25 21.16 -3.89 -24.83
N LEU A 26 22.31 -3.36 -25.25
CA LEU A 26 23.20 -2.59 -24.37
C LEU A 26 22.55 -1.28 -23.88
N LEU A 27 21.78 -0.61 -24.74
CA LEU A 27 21.07 0.63 -24.39
C LEU A 27 19.92 0.39 -23.40
N PHE A 28 19.31 -0.81 -23.40
CA PHE A 28 18.29 -1.19 -22.42
C PHE A 28 18.87 -1.53 -21.03
N SER A 29 20.17 -1.82 -20.90
CA SER A 29 20.81 -2.16 -19.62
C SER A 29 21.20 -0.96 -18.75
N VAL A 30 21.04 0.28 -19.22
CA VAL A 30 21.54 1.50 -18.52
C VAL A 30 20.51 2.15 -17.60
N CYS A 31 19.32 1.58 -17.46
CA CYS A 31 18.33 2.02 -16.47
C CYS A 31 18.24 1.07 -15.26
N GLN A 32 19.39 0.55 -14.81
CA GLN A 32 19.47 -0.07 -13.48
C GLN A 32 19.25 1.01 -12.43
N ALA A 33 18.41 0.75 -11.43
CA ALA A 33 18.30 1.60 -10.24
C ALA A 33 19.68 1.63 -9.57
N PHE A 34 20.45 2.70 -9.79
CA PHE A 34 21.90 2.68 -9.56
C PHE A 34 22.32 3.16 -8.17
N ASN A 35 21.41 3.75 -7.39
CA ASN A 35 21.73 4.39 -6.11
C ASN A 35 20.81 3.97 -4.96
N LEU A 36 20.04 2.88 -5.10
CA LEU A 36 19.33 2.26 -3.99
C LEU A 36 20.24 1.18 -3.37
N ASP A 37 20.50 1.30 -2.08
CA ASP A 37 21.21 0.26 -1.33
C ASP A 37 20.30 -0.96 -1.17
N VAL A 38 20.70 -2.06 -1.79
CA VAL A 38 20.02 -3.36 -1.73
C VAL A 38 20.71 -4.35 -0.79
N ASP A 39 21.91 -4.03 -0.30
CA ASP A 39 22.71 -4.90 0.55
C ASP A 39 22.28 -4.78 2.03
N SER A 40 21.86 -3.59 2.46
CA SER A 40 21.46 -3.30 3.85
C SER A 40 20.11 -2.56 4.00
N PRO A 41 18.99 -3.08 3.44
CA PRO A 41 17.69 -2.44 3.57
C PRO A 41 17.09 -2.59 4.98
N PHE A 42 16.28 -1.61 5.40
CA PHE A 42 15.39 -1.79 6.55
C PHE A 42 14.13 -2.55 6.12
N VAL A 43 13.98 -3.77 6.63
CA VAL A 43 12.80 -4.63 6.42
C VAL A 43 11.84 -4.48 7.59
N TYR A 44 10.54 -4.34 7.32
CA TYR A 44 9.51 -4.25 8.33
C TYR A 44 8.46 -5.32 8.06
N ASP A 45 8.00 -5.99 9.10
CA ASP A 45 7.04 -7.08 9.03
C ASP A 45 5.84 -6.82 9.95
N GLY A 46 4.71 -7.41 9.59
CA GLY A 46 3.49 -7.38 10.38
C GLY A 46 2.83 -8.75 10.50
N PRO A 47 1.66 -8.84 11.13
CA PRO A 47 0.97 -10.12 11.33
C PRO A 47 0.68 -10.84 10.00
N ALA A 48 0.89 -12.14 9.95
CA ALA A 48 0.62 -12.95 8.76
C ALA A 48 -0.85 -12.82 8.31
N GLY A 49 -1.09 -12.70 7.00
CA GLY A 49 -2.44 -12.57 6.42
C GLY A 49 -3.11 -11.21 6.59
N SER A 50 -2.53 -10.29 7.38
CA SER A 50 -3.09 -8.94 7.62
C SER A 50 -2.98 -7.97 6.45
N TYR A 51 -2.23 -8.37 5.41
CA TYR A 51 -1.83 -7.52 4.28
C TYR A 51 -1.04 -6.28 4.74
N PHE A 52 -0.21 -6.43 5.78
CA PHE A 52 0.77 -5.43 6.16
C PHE A 52 1.64 -5.05 4.96
N GLY A 53 1.70 -3.76 4.65
CA GLY A 53 2.39 -3.24 3.47
C GLY A 53 1.46 -2.93 2.29
N PHE A 54 0.16 -3.15 2.41
CA PHE A 54 -0.80 -2.83 1.35
C PHE A 54 -0.80 -1.34 0.97
N ALA A 55 -0.64 -0.47 1.97
CA ALA A 55 -0.41 0.96 1.78
C ALA A 55 0.76 1.40 2.64
N VAL A 56 1.62 2.27 2.10
CA VAL A 56 2.77 2.83 2.81
C VAL A 56 2.85 4.34 2.59
N ASP A 57 3.29 5.07 3.60
CA ASP A 57 3.63 6.50 3.50
C ASP A 57 4.69 6.88 4.54
N PHE A 58 5.38 8.00 4.34
CA PHE A 58 6.24 8.58 5.36
C PHE A 58 5.38 9.31 6.41
N PHE A 59 5.90 9.43 7.63
CA PHE A 59 5.34 10.28 8.68
C PHE A 59 6.43 11.17 9.26
N VAL A 60 6.31 12.48 9.00
CA VAL A 60 7.30 13.49 9.36
C VAL A 60 6.61 14.62 10.12
N PRO A 61 6.32 14.43 11.42
CA PRO A 61 5.57 15.40 12.22
C PRO A 61 6.39 16.66 12.55
N ASP A 62 7.71 16.55 12.53
CA ASP A 62 8.66 17.63 12.79
C ASP A 62 9.99 17.37 12.04
N THR A 63 10.96 18.28 12.16
CA THR A 63 12.25 18.19 11.45
C THR A 63 13.21 17.13 11.98
N LYS A 64 12.92 16.49 13.11
CA LYS A 64 13.80 15.55 13.80
C LYS A 64 13.29 14.12 13.77
N THR A 65 11.99 13.95 13.51
CA THR A 65 11.30 12.66 13.59
C THR A 65 10.90 12.21 12.19
N VAL A 66 11.38 11.03 11.79
CA VAL A 66 10.91 10.33 10.60
C VAL A 66 10.39 8.97 11.04
N GLY A 67 9.19 8.62 10.58
CA GLY A 67 8.61 7.30 10.74
C GLY A 67 7.98 6.83 9.44
N LEU A 68 7.57 5.57 9.44
CA LEU A 68 6.77 4.98 8.38
C LEU A 68 5.36 4.75 8.88
N LEU A 69 4.39 4.90 7.99
CA LEU A 69 3.03 4.42 8.18
C LEU A 69 2.82 3.23 7.27
N VAL A 70 2.26 2.16 7.83
CA VAL A 70 1.98 0.94 7.08
C VAL A 70 0.56 0.49 7.35
N GLY A 71 -0.24 0.45 6.30
CA GLY A 71 -1.60 -0.08 6.31
C GLY A 71 -1.61 -1.61 6.24
N ALA A 72 -2.46 -2.22 7.05
CA ALA A 72 -2.72 -3.65 7.11
C ALA A 72 -4.25 -3.89 7.12
N PRO A 73 -4.91 -3.82 5.95
CA PRO A 73 -6.37 -3.79 5.86
C PRO A 73 -7.09 -5.04 6.36
N LYS A 74 -6.39 -6.16 6.51
CA LYS A 74 -6.94 -7.42 7.04
C LYS A 74 -6.50 -7.72 8.47
N ALA A 75 -5.77 -6.81 9.12
CA ALA A 75 -5.38 -6.99 10.51
C ALA A 75 -6.62 -7.02 11.43
N ASN A 76 -6.59 -7.86 12.46
CA ASN A 76 -7.56 -7.76 13.55
C ASN A 76 -7.21 -6.55 14.44
N SER A 77 -8.20 -5.70 14.69
CA SER A 77 -8.08 -4.56 15.59
C SER A 77 -8.54 -4.95 17.00
N SER A 78 -8.47 -4.00 17.94
CA SER A 78 -9.01 -4.16 19.30
C SER A 78 -10.51 -3.84 19.38
N GLN A 79 -11.18 -3.59 18.25
CA GLN A 79 -12.60 -3.25 18.25
C GLN A 79 -13.43 -4.48 18.61
N PRO A 80 -14.42 -4.35 19.51
CA PRO A 80 -15.25 -5.48 19.93
C PRO A 80 -16.07 -5.99 18.74
N GLU A 81 -16.12 -7.32 18.59
CA GLU A 81 -16.94 -8.03 17.60
C GLU A 81 -16.65 -7.69 16.13
N ILE A 82 -15.51 -7.04 15.85
CA ILE A 82 -15.07 -6.71 14.48
C ILE A 82 -13.99 -7.70 14.03
N VAL A 83 -14.25 -8.38 12.91
CA VAL A 83 -13.31 -9.32 12.28
C VAL A 83 -12.58 -8.61 11.14
N GLU A 84 -11.24 -8.71 11.11
CA GLU A 84 -10.39 -8.11 10.07
C GLU A 84 -10.77 -6.65 9.75
N GLY A 85 -11.02 -5.85 10.81
CA GLY A 85 -11.42 -4.45 10.66
C GLY A 85 -10.34 -3.59 9.99
N GLY A 86 -9.07 -4.02 10.07
CA GLY A 86 -7.91 -3.33 9.53
C GLY A 86 -7.20 -2.45 10.57
N VAL A 87 -5.90 -2.26 10.39
CA VAL A 87 -5.02 -1.49 11.29
C VAL A 87 -4.03 -0.67 10.47
N VAL A 88 -3.67 0.51 10.98
CA VAL A 88 -2.51 1.26 10.50
C VAL A 88 -1.43 1.24 11.57
N TYR A 89 -0.22 0.89 11.19
CA TYR A 89 0.95 0.85 12.06
C TYR A 89 1.83 2.08 11.84
N LYS A 90 2.37 2.62 12.93
CA LYS A 90 3.49 3.56 12.91
C LYS A 90 4.78 2.81 13.23
N CYS A 91 5.73 2.82 12.30
CA CYS A 91 7.02 2.18 12.48
C CYS A 91 8.14 3.21 12.68
N ASN A 92 9.06 2.91 13.61
CA ASN A 92 10.24 3.74 13.83
C ASN A 92 11.21 3.61 12.65
N TRP A 93 11.74 4.73 12.15
CA TRP A 93 12.76 4.70 11.11
C TRP A 93 14.11 4.22 11.67
N GLY A 94 14.67 3.20 11.05
CA GLY A 94 16.01 2.72 11.39
C GLY A 94 16.01 1.72 12.56
N LYS A 95 16.56 2.12 13.73
CA LYS A 95 16.82 1.17 14.82
C LYS A 95 15.54 0.59 15.43
N ASN A 96 15.61 -0.70 15.76
CA ASN A 96 14.58 -1.53 16.39
C ASN A 96 13.33 -1.83 15.54
N GLN A 97 13.21 -1.32 14.30
CA GLN A 97 12.18 -1.64 13.26
C GLN A 97 10.76 -1.88 13.81
N ALA A 98 10.44 -1.28 14.95
CA ALA A 98 9.26 -1.62 15.73
C ALA A 98 8.06 -0.87 15.16
N CYS A 99 6.99 -1.61 14.89
CA CYS A 99 5.73 -1.09 14.38
C CYS A 99 4.66 -1.19 15.48
N GLN A 100 4.01 -0.08 15.80
CA GLN A 100 2.95 -0.01 16.80
C GLN A 100 1.62 0.38 16.14
N PRO A 101 0.49 -0.26 16.50
CA PRO A 101 -0.80 0.10 15.95
C PRO A 101 -1.19 1.50 16.39
N ILE A 102 -1.78 2.28 15.49
CA ILE A 102 -2.35 3.59 15.77
C ILE A 102 -3.84 3.42 16.04
N THR A 103 -4.31 3.89 17.19
CA THR A 103 -5.73 3.85 17.56
C THR A 103 -6.48 5.02 16.92
N PHE A 104 -7.30 4.73 15.90
CA PHE A 104 -8.22 5.71 15.29
C PHE A 104 -9.64 5.58 15.85
N ASP A 105 -10.13 4.35 15.97
CA ASP A 105 -11.44 4.01 16.51
C ASP A 105 -11.32 2.75 17.39
N THR A 106 -11.99 2.77 18.54
CA THR A 106 -12.04 1.64 19.48
C THR A 106 -13.42 1.01 19.57
N GLN A 107 -14.43 1.62 18.93
CA GLN A 107 -15.81 1.18 19.00
C GLN A 107 -16.09 0.12 17.93
N GLY A 108 -16.94 -0.86 18.27
CA GLY A 108 -17.51 -1.80 17.31
C GLY A 108 -18.55 -1.13 16.42
N ASP A 109 -19.50 -1.90 15.91
CA ASP A 109 -20.57 -1.38 15.09
C ASP A 109 -21.57 -0.56 15.92
N ARG A 110 -21.88 0.67 15.49
CA ARG A 110 -23.01 1.47 15.98
C ARG A 110 -24.33 0.74 15.71
N VAL A 111 -25.21 0.85 16.69
CA VAL A 111 -26.53 0.20 16.70
C VAL A 111 -27.62 1.26 16.83
N TRP A 112 -28.73 1.09 16.10
CA TRP A 112 -29.94 1.90 16.23
C TRP A 112 -31.15 1.01 16.42
N LYS A 113 -31.88 1.18 17.55
CA LYS A 113 -33.03 0.34 17.93
C LYS A 113 -32.71 -1.16 17.83
N ASP A 114 -31.61 -1.58 18.46
CA ASP A 114 -31.10 -2.95 18.52
C ASP A 114 -30.67 -3.56 17.18
N ASP A 115 -30.50 -2.72 16.16
CA ASP A 115 -30.19 -3.16 14.80
C ASP A 115 -28.98 -2.38 14.23
N PRO A 116 -27.90 -3.05 13.78
CA PRO A 116 -26.67 -2.38 13.36
C PRO A 116 -26.90 -1.38 12.20
N ILE A 117 -26.23 -0.24 12.26
CA ILE A 117 -26.28 0.81 11.21
C ILE A 117 -24.97 0.97 10.46
N GLU A 118 -23.87 0.47 11.01
CA GLU A 118 -22.57 0.38 10.36
C GLU A 118 -22.06 -1.05 10.45
N PHE A 119 -21.20 -1.43 9.51
CA PHE A 119 -20.56 -2.75 9.48
C PHE A 119 -19.07 -2.56 9.20
N LYS A 120 -18.26 -2.76 10.24
CA LYS A 120 -16.81 -2.55 10.20
C LYS A 120 -16.03 -3.84 9.95
N SER A 121 -16.64 -5.01 10.08
CA SER A 121 -15.97 -6.27 9.74
C SER A 121 -15.60 -6.31 8.26
N HIS A 122 -14.35 -6.65 7.96
CA HIS A 122 -13.77 -6.63 6.60
C HIS A 122 -13.92 -5.27 5.87
N GLN A 123 -13.95 -4.16 6.60
CA GLN A 123 -14.04 -2.81 6.00
C GLN A 123 -12.77 -2.34 5.29
N TRP A 124 -11.66 -3.08 5.44
CA TRP A 124 -10.35 -2.77 4.86
C TRP A 124 -9.74 -1.45 5.39
N PHE A 125 -9.86 -1.17 6.69
CA PHE A 125 -9.24 0.04 7.25
C PHE A 125 -7.72 0.02 7.12
N GLY A 126 -7.15 1.08 6.55
CA GLY A 126 -5.72 1.13 6.23
C GLY A 126 -5.39 0.65 4.80
N ALA A 127 -6.40 0.38 3.97
CA ALA A 127 -6.18 0.14 2.53
C ALA A 127 -5.62 1.38 1.79
N SER A 128 -5.86 2.58 2.34
CA SER A 128 -5.14 3.78 1.95
C SER A 128 -4.72 4.55 3.21
N VAL A 129 -3.50 5.06 3.17
CA VAL A 129 -2.88 5.81 4.26
C VAL A 129 -2.15 7.01 3.67
N ARG A 130 -2.39 8.20 4.19
CA ARG A 130 -1.70 9.43 3.81
C ARG A 130 -1.31 10.24 5.03
N SER A 131 -0.19 10.92 4.97
CA SER A 131 0.20 11.87 6.02
C SER A 131 0.55 13.26 5.48
N LYS A 132 0.38 14.26 6.34
CA LYS A 132 0.90 15.61 6.13
C LYS A 132 1.22 16.22 7.48
N ASN A 133 2.50 16.48 7.73
CA ASN A 133 3.00 16.95 9.03
C ASN A 133 2.57 15.97 10.15
N ASP A 134 1.86 16.46 11.16
CA ASP A 134 1.33 15.68 12.28
C ASP A 134 -0.05 15.06 12.03
N MET A 135 -0.61 15.23 10.82
CA MET A 135 -1.91 14.71 10.44
C MET A 135 -1.77 13.39 9.70
N ILE A 136 -2.60 12.41 10.08
CA ILE A 136 -2.68 11.10 9.44
C ILE A 136 -4.11 10.87 9.00
N LEU A 137 -4.31 10.52 7.73
CA LEU A 137 -5.59 10.11 7.17
C LEU A 137 -5.48 8.64 6.76
N ALA A 138 -6.40 7.81 7.25
CA ALA A 138 -6.51 6.41 6.85
C ALA A 138 -7.95 6.07 6.53
N CYS A 139 -8.17 5.25 5.49
CA CYS A 139 -9.52 4.95 5.02
C CYS A 139 -9.83 3.46 4.98
N ALA A 140 -11.12 3.16 5.09
CA ALA A 140 -11.76 1.87 4.98
C ALA A 140 -12.71 1.90 3.77
N PRO A 141 -12.26 1.55 2.56
CA PRO A 141 -13.06 1.68 1.34
C PRO A 141 -14.22 0.69 1.27
N MET A 142 -14.15 -0.43 2.00
CA MET A 142 -15.20 -1.45 2.06
C MET A 142 -16.12 -1.29 3.27
N TYR A 143 -15.97 -0.19 4.03
CA TYR A 143 -16.89 0.15 5.12
C TYR A 143 -18.32 0.27 4.59
N GLN A 144 -19.24 -0.43 5.25
CA GLN A 144 -20.65 -0.45 4.85
C GLN A 144 -21.51 0.31 5.85
N TRP A 145 -22.52 0.99 5.31
CA TRP A 145 -23.50 1.73 6.07
C TRP A 145 -24.91 1.29 5.68
N ARG A 146 -25.82 1.28 6.66
CA ARG A 146 -27.24 1.07 6.43
C ARG A 146 -27.99 2.37 6.63
N THR A 147 -28.72 2.79 5.61
CA THR A 147 -29.60 3.96 5.71
C THR A 147 -30.85 3.65 6.53
N LEU A 148 -31.47 4.67 7.13
CA LEU A 148 -32.73 4.50 7.87
C LEU A 148 -33.93 4.25 6.95
N VAL A 149 -33.80 4.60 5.67
CA VAL A 149 -34.88 4.53 4.67
C VAL A 149 -34.88 3.19 3.95
N LYS A 150 -33.69 2.65 3.63
CA LYS A 150 -33.52 1.34 2.98
C LYS A 150 -32.58 0.48 3.81
N PRO A 151 -32.99 -0.74 4.21
CA PRO A 151 -32.18 -1.62 5.03
C PRO A 151 -31.06 -2.33 4.24
N GLU A 152 -30.49 -1.67 3.24
CA GLU A 152 -29.40 -2.19 2.41
C GLU A 152 -28.04 -1.85 3.05
N ARG A 153 -27.02 -2.68 2.80
CA ARG A 153 -25.63 -2.42 3.22
C ARG A 153 -24.88 -1.79 2.06
N GLU A 154 -24.74 -0.47 2.11
CA GLU A 154 -24.09 0.31 1.04
C GLU A 154 -22.60 0.51 1.38
N PRO A 155 -21.66 0.13 0.50
CA PRO A 155 -20.23 0.32 0.71
C PRO A 155 -19.83 1.78 0.47
N VAL A 156 -20.28 2.68 1.35
CA VAL A 156 -20.04 4.13 1.25
C VAL A 156 -18.58 4.51 1.54
N GLY A 157 -17.84 3.64 2.22
CA GLY A 157 -16.49 3.95 2.68
C GLY A 157 -16.47 4.94 3.84
N THR A 158 -15.38 4.97 4.59
CA THR A 158 -15.12 5.99 5.61
C THR A 158 -13.63 6.24 5.75
N CYS A 159 -13.26 7.40 6.26
CA CYS A 159 -11.89 7.73 6.62
C CYS A 159 -11.83 8.28 8.05
N TYR A 160 -10.68 8.12 8.70
CA TYR A 160 -10.39 8.73 9.98
C TYR A 160 -9.18 9.65 9.83
N LEU A 161 -9.36 10.91 10.20
CA LEU A 161 -8.31 11.92 10.24
C LEU A 161 -7.88 12.11 11.70
N GLN A 162 -6.62 11.81 11.99
CA GLN A 162 -6.02 12.01 13.30
C GLN A 162 -5.03 13.17 13.27
N ASN A 163 -5.10 14.04 14.28
CA ASN A 163 -4.19 15.16 14.51
C ASN A 163 -3.93 15.31 16.02
N ARG A 164 -2.68 15.10 16.47
CA ARG A 164 -2.24 15.24 17.88
C ARG A 164 -3.17 14.54 18.90
N GLY A 165 -3.60 13.32 18.58
CA GLY A 165 -4.47 12.50 19.44
C GLY A 165 -5.95 12.82 19.36
N ARG A 166 -6.36 13.86 18.61
CA ARG A 166 -7.76 14.06 18.22
C ARG A 166 -8.03 13.31 16.94
N THR A 167 -9.05 12.45 16.93
CA THR A 167 -9.48 11.73 15.73
C THR A 167 -10.88 12.17 15.36
N VAL A 168 -11.10 12.44 14.07
CA VAL A 168 -12.42 12.72 13.50
C VAL A 168 -12.71 11.74 12.38
N GLU A 169 -13.96 11.31 12.27
CA GLU A 169 -14.45 10.53 11.14
C GLU A 169 -14.78 11.47 9.97
N TYR A 170 -14.34 11.12 8.77
CA TYR A 170 -14.61 11.82 7.51
C TYR A 170 -15.16 10.83 6.49
N ALA A 171 -16.50 10.80 6.35
CA ALA A 171 -17.23 9.89 5.47
C ALA A 171 -18.13 10.68 4.50
N PRO A 172 -17.57 11.38 3.50
CA PRO A 172 -18.32 12.29 2.64
C PRO A 172 -19.39 11.60 1.78
N CYS A 173 -19.23 10.31 1.48
CA CYS A 173 -20.20 9.52 0.70
C CYS A 173 -21.32 8.92 1.56
N ARG A 174 -21.26 9.06 2.89
CA ARG A 174 -22.31 8.62 3.82
C ARG A 174 -23.34 9.74 3.98
N THR A 175 -24.32 9.80 3.08
CA THR A 175 -25.40 10.81 3.04
C THR A 175 -26.72 10.27 3.59
#